data_AF-A0A2S2N5Q2-F1
#
_entry.id   AF-A0A2S2N5Q2-F1
#
_cell.length_a   1.000
_cell.length_b   1.000
_cell.length_c   1.000
_cell.angle_alpha   90.00
_cell.angle_beta   90.00
_cell.angle_gamma   90.00
#
_symmetry.space_group_name_H-M   'P 1'
#
loop_
_entity.id
_entity.type
_entity.pdbx_description
1 polymer ?
#
loop_
_entity_poly.entity_id
_entity_poly.type
_entity_poly.pdbx_seq_one_letter_code
_entity_poly.pdbx_strand_id
1 'polypeptide(L)'
;AFLAKIRDAKELLQKLKEDEEEEERPAAELGNLRNTDWARLWVQLMRELRHGVKLKKVQEKQFNPLPTEYQLTPFEMLMQDIRARNYKLRKVMVDGDIPPRVKKDAHELILDFIRSRPPLKQA
;
A
#
# COMPACT_ATOMS: atom_id res chain seq x y z
N ALA A 1 35.46 -51.08 28.61
CA ALA A 1 35.96 -50.53 27.33
C ALA A 1 34.94 -49.60 26.64
N PHE A 2 33.70 -50.03 26.40
CA PHE A 2 32.70 -49.23 25.66
C PHE A 2 32.17 -47.99 26.42
N LEU A 3 31.84 -48.13 27.71
CA LEU A 3 31.34 -47.02 28.53
C LEU A 3 32.37 -45.89 28.72
N ALA A 4 33.67 -46.23 28.75
CA ALA A 4 34.74 -45.22 28.78
C ALA A 4 34.74 -44.40 27.49
N LYS A 5 34.63 -45.05 26.31
CA LYS A 5 34.54 -44.35 25.02
C LYS A 5 33.32 -43.42 24.93
N ILE A 6 32.18 -43.81 25.49
CA ILE A 6 30.98 -42.95 25.51
C ILE A 6 31.22 -41.71 26.38
N ARG A 7 31.82 -41.88 27.55
CA ARG A 7 32.16 -40.75 28.44
C ARG A 7 33.17 -39.82 27.75
N ASP A 8 34.23 -40.37 27.19
CA ASP A 8 35.27 -39.58 26.53
C ASP A 8 34.72 -38.83 25.30
N ALA A 9 33.83 -39.45 24.52
CA ALA A 9 33.14 -38.81 23.41
C ALA A 9 32.20 -37.69 23.88
N LYS A 10 31.49 -37.89 25.01
CA LYS A 10 30.63 -36.86 25.61
C LYS A 10 31.45 -35.65 26.08
N GLU A 11 32.59 -35.89 26.72
CA GLU A 11 33.51 -34.84 27.15
C GLU A 11 34.11 -34.09 25.96
N LEU A 12 34.42 -34.77 24.86
CA LEU A 12 34.89 -34.12 23.62
C LEU A 12 33.81 -33.22 23.00
N LEU A 13 32.58 -33.70 22.91
CA LEU A 13 31.45 -32.91 22.38
C LEU A 13 31.15 -31.69 23.25
N GLN A 14 31.31 -31.81 24.56
CA GLN A 14 31.15 -30.68 25.47
C GLN A 14 32.22 -29.61 25.25
N LYS A 15 33.48 -30.04 25.05
CA LYS A 15 34.58 -29.11 24.72
C LYS A 15 34.35 -28.40 23.39
N LEU A 16 33.94 -29.13 22.35
CA LEU A 16 33.64 -28.52 21.05
C LEU A 16 32.51 -27.49 21.14
N LYS A 17 31.49 -27.74 21.96
CA LYS A 17 30.40 -26.77 22.19
C LYS A 17 30.90 -25.52 22.94
N GLU A 18 31.77 -25.70 23.93
CA GLU A 18 32.37 -24.59 24.66
C GLU A 18 33.30 -23.76 23.75
N ASP A 19 34.10 -24.42 22.90
CA ASP A 19 34.97 -23.78 21.90
C ASP A 19 34.16 -23.00 20.84
N GLU A 20 33.04 -23.57 20.34
CA GLU A 20 32.11 -22.89 19.42
C GLU A 20 31.48 -21.63 20.06
N GLU A 21 31.01 -21.74 21.31
CA GLU A 21 30.46 -20.60 22.05
C GLU A 21 31.52 -19.53 22.35
N GLU A 22 32.78 -19.91 22.52
CA GLU A 22 33.89 -18.98 22.70
C GLU A 22 34.31 -18.29 21.39
N GLU A 23 34.21 -18.95 20.24
CA GLU A 23 34.44 -18.34 18.92
C GLU A 23 33.30 -17.38 18.51
N GLU A 24 32.05 -17.65 18.89
CA GLU A 24 30.91 -16.78 18.56
C GLU A 24 30.88 -15.46 19.37
N ARG A 25 31.40 -15.47 20.61
CA ARG A 25 31.48 -14.28 21.49
C ARG A 25 32.25 -13.10 20.88
N PRO A 26 33.49 -13.25 20.38
CA PRO A 26 34.24 -12.14 19.78
C PRO A 26 33.58 -11.63 18.49
N ALA A 27 32.90 -12.49 17.73
CA ALA A 27 32.12 -12.08 16.56
C ALA A 27 30.91 -11.21 16.96
N ALA A 28 30.21 -11.59 18.03
CA ALA A 28 29.10 -10.82 18.59
C ALA A 28 29.58 -9.48 19.19
N GLU A 29 30.72 -9.46 19.90
CA GLU A 29 31.33 -8.24 20.44
C GLU A 29 31.78 -7.28 19.34
N LEU A 30 32.38 -7.79 18.26
CA LEU A 30 32.76 -7.00 17.10
C LEU A 30 31.54 -6.41 16.39
N GLY A 31 30.46 -7.19 16.28
CA GLY A 31 29.17 -6.73 15.78
C GLY A 31 28.58 -5.61 16.64
N ASN A 32 28.62 -5.76 17.96
CA ASN A 32 28.16 -4.75 18.92
C ASN A 32 28.99 -3.47 18.84
N LEU A 33 30.32 -3.57 18.75
CA LEU A 33 31.20 -2.41 18.60
C LEU A 33 30.85 -1.64 17.33
N ARG A 34 30.72 -2.33 16.19
CA ARG A 34 30.30 -1.73 14.92
C ARG A 34 28.92 -1.06 15.03
N ASN A 35 27.98 -1.68 15.72
CA ASN A 35 26.64 -1.12 15.92
C ASN A 35 26.68 0.14 16.80
N THR A 36 27.55 0.19 17.81
CA THR A 36 27.73 1.40 18.63
C THR A 36 28.31 2.56 17.84
N ASP A 37 29.27 2.30 16.94
CA ASP A 37 29.82 3.33 16.06
C ASP A 37 28.78 3.84 15.06
N TRP A 38 27.97 2.93 14.50
CA TRP A 38 26.82 3.27 13.66
C TRP A 38 25.81 4.17 14.39
N ALA A 39 25.48 3.84 15.65
CA ALA A 39 24.55 4.64 16.45
C ALA A 39 25.10 6.05 16.72
N ARG A 40 26.40 6.19 16.98
CA ARG A 40 27.05 7.50 17.18
C ARG A 40 26.98 8.36 15.93
N LEU A 41 27.32 7.80 14.77
CA LEU A 41 27.24 8.49 13.48
C LEU A 41 25.80 8.91 13.16
N TRP A 42 24.82 8.05 13.45
CA TRP A 42 23.40 8.36 13.25
C TRP A 42 22.93 9.51 14.15
N VAL A 43 23.28 9.48 15.44
CA VAL A 43 22.95 10.56 16.37
C VAL A 43 23.58 11.88 15.93
N GLN A 44 24.81 11.84 15.42
CA GLN A 44 25.49 13.03 14.88
C GLN A 44 24.78 13.58 13.64
N LEU A 45 24.45 12.73 12.67
CA LEU A 45 23.70 13.13 11.48
C LEU A 45 22.33 13.72 11.85
N MET A 46 21.60 13.09 12.77
CA MET A 46 20.32 13.60 13.27
C MET A 46 20.49 14.92 14.03
N ARG A 47 21.62 15.14 14.71
CA ARG A 47 21.95 16.42 15.34
C ARG A 47 22.17 17.49 14.30
N GLU A 48 22.95 17.24 13.25
CA GLU A 48 23.18 18.17 12.15
C GLU A 48 21.88 18.53 11.41
N LEU A 49 21.02 17.54 11.14
CA LEU A 49 19.70 17.77 10.54
C LEU A 49 18.81 18.68 11.39
N ARG A 50 18.84 18.56 12.73
CA ARG A 50 18.09 19.45 13.65
C ARG A 50 18.59 20.88 13.64
N HIS A 51 19.87 21.13 13.36
CA HIS A 51 20.39 22.48 13.17
C HIS A 51 19.96 23.07 11.82
N GLY A 52 19.37 22.24 10.95
CA GLY A 52 18.86 22.63 9.65
C GLY A 52 19.95 22.63 8.59
N VAL A 53 19.57 22.26 7.36
CA VAL A 53 20.44 22.36 6.19
C VAL A 53 19.94 23.50 5.31
N LYS A 54 20.86 24.37 4.88
CA LYS A 54 20.54 25.39 3.89
C LYS A 54 20.45 24.70 2.53
N LEU A 55 19.23 24.38 2.12
CA LEU A 55 18.99 23.93 0.75
C LEU A 55 19.48 25.01 -0.20
N LYS A 56 20.23 24.61 -1.23
CA LYS A 56 20.55 25.51 -2.34
C LYS A 56 19.20 26.01 -2.84
N LYS A 57 18.98 27.32 -2.76
CA LYS A 57 17.83 27.94 -3.41
C LYS A 57 18.00 27.60 -4.88
N VAL A 58 17.25 26.61 -5.33
CA VAL A 58 17.04 26.37 -6.74
C VAL A 58 16.47 27.72 -7.15
N GLN A 59 17.29 28.56 -7.80
CA GLN A 59 16.72 29.63 -8.61
C GLN A 59 15.70 28.87 -9.42
N GLU A 60 14.42 29.19 -9.20
CA GLU A 60 13.29 28.59 -9.87
C GLU A 60 13.71 28.53 -11.31
N LYS A 61 14.21 27.36 -11.73
CA LYS A 61 14.68 27.15 -13.08
C LYS A 61 13.34 27.08 -13.74
N GLN A 62 12.82 28.24 -14.16
CA GLN A 62 11.40 28.51 -14.36
C GLN A 62 10.86 27.24 -14.95
N PHE A 63 10.23 26.44 -14.09
CA PHE A 63 9.68 25.20 -14.56
C PHE A 63 8.49 25.77 -15.27
N ASN A 64 8.65 26.07 -16.56
CA ASN A 64 7.52 26.28 -17.43
C ASN A 64 6.79 24.96 -17.27
N PRO A 65 5.68 24.86 -16.51
CA PRO A 65 4.77 23.79 -16.83
C PRO A 65 4.52 24.03 -18.32
N LEU A 66 4.92 23.06 -19.15
CA LEU A 66 4.48 23.02 -20.53
C LEU A 66 3.02 23.45 -20.51
N PRO A 67 2.59 24.43 -21.34
CA PRO A 67 1.20 24.86 -21.34
C PRO A 67 0.32 23.63 -21.32
N THR A 68 -0.32 23.36 -20.19
CA THR A 68 -1.09 22.13 -20.02
C THR A 68 -2.33 22.38 -20.87
N GLU A 69 -2.29 21.97 -22.13
CA GLU A 69 -3.35 22.21 -23.11
C GLU A 69 -4.70 21.61 -22.69
N TYR A 70 -4.74 20.84 -21.59
CA TYR A 70 -5.93 20.15 -21.11
C TYR A 70 -6.09 20.40 -19.61
N GLN A 71 -6.87 21.42 -19.28
CA GLN A 71 -7.09 21.98 -17.94
C GLN A 71 -7.99 21.13 -17.03
N LEU A 72 -8.09 19.83 -17.26
CA LEU A 72 -8.91 18.94 -16.44
C LEU A 72 -8.07 17.76 -15.98
N THR A 73 -8.03 17.55 -14.67
CA THR A 73 -7.54 16.31 -14.10
C THR A 73 -8.30 15.12 -14.71
N PRO A 74 -7.70 13.93 -14.80
CA PRO A 74 -8.38 12.74 -15.32
C PRO A 74 -9.76 12.49 -14.66
N PHE A 75 -9.90 12.84 -13.38
CA PHE A 75 -11.18 12.80 -12.67
C PHE A 75 -12.18 13.81 -13.23
N GLU A 76 -11.79 15.06 -13.44
CA GLU A 76 -12.67 16.08 -13.96
C GLU A 76 -13.09 15.80 -15.41
N MET A 77 -12.19 15.25 -16.23
CA MET A 77 -12.51 14.75 -17.57
C MET A 77 -13.60 13.67 -17.50
N LEU A 78 -13.42 12.68 -16.62
CA LEU A 78 -14.41 11.62 -16.40
C LEU A 78 -15.75 12.18 -15.93
N MET A 79 -15.73 13.12 -14.98
CA MET A 79 -16.96 13.76 -14.49
C MET A 79 -17.68 14.55 -15.59
N GLN A 80 -16.94 15.19 -16.50
CA GLN A 80 -17.52 15.87 -17.65
C GLN A 80 -18.14 14.89 -18.64
N ASP A 81 -17.47 13.76 -18.93
CA ASP A 81 -18.01 12.72 -19.80
C ASP A 81 -19.28 12.06 -19.24
N ILE A 82 -19.35 11.85 -17.92
CA ILE A 82 -20.57 11.36 -17.25
C ILE A 82 -21.71 12.38 -17.39
N ARG A 83 -21.44 13.67 -17.14
CA ARG A 83 -22.43 14.75 -17.27
C ARG A 83 -22.94 14.91 -18.71
N ALA A 84 -22.03 14.87 -19.68
CA ALA A 84 -22.35 14.92 -21.11
C ALA A 84 -22.98 13.62 -21.65
N ARG A 85 -23.00 12.55 -20.83
CA ARG A 85 -23.42 11.20 -21.21
C ARG A 85 -22.63 10.67 -22.42
N ASN A 86 -21.34 10.98 -22.48
CA ASN A 86 -20.39 10.55 -23.50
C ASN A 86 -19.97 9.08 -23.31
N TYR A 87 -20.94 8.18 -23.16
CA TYR A 87 -20.68 6.75 -22.98
C TYR A 87 -21.55 5.91 -23.91
N LYS A 88 -20.99 4.80 -24.39
CA LYS A 88 -21.71 3.83 -25.23
C LYS A 88 -22.06 2.62 -24.38
N LEU A 89 -23.34 2.52 -23.96
CA LEU A 89 -23.83 1.32 -23.28
C LEU A 89 -24.15 0.22 -24.29
N ARG A 90 -23.82 -1.03 -23.96
CA ARG A 90 -24.33 -2.19 -24.69
C ARG A 90 -25.82 -2.33 -24.38
N LYS A 91 -26.65 -2.41 -25.43
CA LYS A 91 -28.08 -2.69 -25.27
C LYS A 91 -28.22 -4.19 -25.03
N VAL A 92 -28.64 -4.56 -23.82
CA VAL A 92 -29.01 -5.94 -23.49
C VAL A 92 -30.52 -6.04 -23.66
N MET A 93 -30.96 -6.95 -24.51
CA MET A 93 -32.37 -7.27 -24.67
C MET A 93 -32.77 -8.20 -23.52
N VAL A 94 -33.88 -7.91 -22.85
CA VAL A 94 -34.53 -8.83 -21.90
C VAL A 94 -35.83 -9.24 -22.59
N ASP A 95 -35.99 -10.54 -22.87
CA ASP A 95 -37.18 -11.14 -23.51
C ASP A 95 -37.54 -10.69 -24.95
N GLY A 96 -36.54 -10.33 -25.75
CA GLY A 96 -36.70 -10.22 -27.21
C GLY A 96 -37.22 -8.87 -27.74
N ASP A 97 -37.42 -7.87 -26.88
CA ASP A 97 -37.64 -6.48 -27.29
C ASP A 97 -36.62 -5.53 -26.62
N ILE A 98 -36.20 -4.47 -27.30
CA ILE A 98 -35.35 -3.43 -26.70
C ILE A 98 -36.30 -2.52 -25.91
N PRO A 99 -36.19 -2.41 -24.56
CA PRO A 99 -37.11 -1.57 -23.81
C PRO A 99 -37.11 -0.16 -24.40
N PRO A 100 -38.26 0.35 -24.89
CA PRO A 100 -38.34 1.72 -25.37
C PRO A 100 -37.88 2.61 -24.22
N ARG A 101 -36.92 3.52 -24.50
CA ARG A 101 -36.32 4.43 -23.50
C ARG A 101 -37.42 4.84 -22.53
N VAL A 102 -37.28 4.46 -21.25
CA VAL A 102 -38.32 4.71 -20.25
C VAL A 102 -38.58 6.22 -20.25
N LYS A 103 -39.67 6.64 -20.89
CA LYS A 103 -40.01 8.07 -21.07
C LYS A 103 -40.51 8.68 -19.76
N LYS A 104 -40.78 7.84 -18.78
CA LYS A 104 -41.27 8.20 -17.46
C LYS A 104 -40.10 8.11 -16.50
N ASP A 105 -39.88 9.17 -15.73
CA ASP A 105 -38.88 9.17 -14.68
C ASP A 105 -39.12 7.96 -13.76
N ALA A 106 -38.07 7.22 -13.44
CA ALA A 106 -38.17 6.05 -12.56
C ALA A 106 -38.76 6.44 -11.20
N HIS A 107 -38.52 7.68 -10.79
CA HIS A 107 -39.10 8.26 -9.57
C HIS A 107 -40.63 8.30 -9.62
N GLU A 108 -41.23 8.80 -10.70
CA GLU A 108 -42.69 8.90 -10.84
C GLU A 108 -43.34 7.51 -10.95
N LEU A 109 -42.68 6.56 -11.62
CA LEU A 109 -43.18 5.18 -11.70
C LEU A 109 -43.24 4.50 -10.32
N ILE A 110 -42.23 4.72 -9.48
CA ILE A 110 -42.21 4.19 -8.12
C ILE A 110 -43.27 4.88 -7.25
N LEU A 111 -43.44 6.19 -7.40
CA LEU A 111 -44.48 6.92 -6.66
C LEU A 111 -45.89 6.46 -7.06
N ASP A 112 -46.18 6.27 -8.34
CA ASP A 112 -47.47 5.73 -8.80
C ASP A 112 -47.74 4.32 -8.24
N PHE A 113 -46.70 3.49 -8.14
CA PHE A 113 -46.82 2.16 -7.54
C PHE A 113 -47.19 2.26 -6.05
N ILE A 114 -46.50 3.09 -5.26
CA ILE A 114 -46.82 3.31 -3.84
C ILE A 114 -48.24 3.88 -3.67
N ARG A 115 -48.62 4.85 -4.53
CA ARG A 115 -49.96 5.47 -4.53
C ARG A 115 -51.06 4.45 -4.81
N SER A 116 -50.82 3.48 -5.68
CA SER A 116 -51.78 2.43 -6.03
C SER A 116 -52.05 1.40 -4.93
N ARG A 117 -51.24 1.40 -3.85
CA ARG A 117 -51.32 0.47 -2.70
C ARG A 117 -51.62 -0.97 -3.12
N PRO A 118 -50.76 -1.59 -3.95
CA PRO A 118 -51.02 -2.92 -4.45
C PRO A 118 -51.06 -3.93 -3.29
N PRO A 119 -51.90 -4.97 -3.38
CA PRO A 119 -52.08 -5.93 -2.31
C PRO A 119 -50.77 -6.67 -2.02
N LEU A 120 -50.36 -6.68 -0.76
CA LEU A 120 -49.19 -7.43 -0.31
C LEU A 120 -49.50 -8.93 -0.35
N LYS A 121 -48.63 -9.71 -1.02
CA LYS A 121 -48.74 -11.17 -0.99
C LYS A 121 -48.58 -11.64 0.46
N GLN A 122 -49.54 -12.43 0.94
CA GLN A 122 -49.43 -13.11 2.23
C GLN A 122 -48.26 -14.09 2.16
N ALA A 123 -47.48 -14.17 3.23
CA ALA A 123 -46.31 -15.04 3.35
C ALA A 123 -46.71 -16.52 3.44
#